data_AF-A0A6B3I2D3-F1
#
_entry.id   AF-A0A6B3I2D3-F1
#
_cell.length_a   1.000
_cell.length_b   1.000
_cell.length_c   1.000
_cell.angle_alpha   90.00
_cell.angle_beta   90.00
_cell.angle_gamma   90.00
#
_symmetry.space_group_name_H-M   'P 1'
#
loop_
_entity.id
_entity.type
_entity.pdbx_description
1 polymer ?
#
loop_
_entity_poly.entity_id
_entity_poly.type
_entity_poly.pdbx_seq_one_letter_code
_entity_poly.pdbx_strand_id
1 'polypeptide(L)' 'RQDEPTMYRIGCTMTGGSSGGGWVAAGQDGKPALVSNTSIGPISAGWLAGPRLGKEAEGVYRAVSEKYAGQ' A
#
# COMPACT_ATOMS: atom_id res chain seq x y z
N ARG A 1 20.14 9.96 2.81
CA ARG A 1 18.99 9.04 3.01
C ARG A 1 18.22 9.11 1.71
N GLN A 2 18.20 8.03 0.93
CA GLN A 2 17.38 7.99 -0.28
C GLN A 2 15.91 8.13 0.13
N ASP A 3 15.11 8.69 -0.76
CA ASP A 3 13.73 9.14 -0.58
C ASP A 3 12.76 7.98 -0.28
N GLU A 4 12.87 7.38 0.90
CA GLU A 4 11.93 6.36 1.35
C GLU A 4 10.54 6.97 1.53
N PRO A 5 9.48 6.32 1.03
CA PRO A 5 8.12 6.83 1.15
C PRO A 5 7.70 6.89 2.61
N THR A 6 6.86 7.88 2.94
CA THR A 6 6.20 7.93 4.24
C THR A 6 5.40 6.65 4.47
N MET A 7 5.59 6.03 5.64
CA MET A 7 4.82 4.84 6.05
C MET A 7 3.57 5.27 6.81
N TYR A 8 2.40 4.80 6.35
CA TYR A 8 1.18 4.84 7.15
C TYR A 8 1.17 3.68 8.14
N ARG A 9 0.55 3.90 9.30
CA ARG A 9 0.43 2.90 10.36
C ARG A 9 -1.00 2.84 10.86
N ILE A 10 -1.52 1.62 11.04
CA ILE A 10 -2.85 1.36 11.60
C ILE A 10 -2.77 0.30 12.69
N GLY A 11 -3.68 0.36 13.65
CA GLY A 11 -3.93 -0.76 14.57
C GLY A 11 -4.52 -1.93 13.79
N CYS A 12 -3.95 -3.13 13.93
CA CYS A 12 -4.43 -4.31 13.24
C CYS A 12 -3.98 -5.58 13.96
N THR A 13 -4.85 -6.58 13.98
CA THR A 13 -4.59 -7.91 14.57
C THR A 13 -4.18 -8.96 13.54
N MET A 14 -4.12 -8.60 12.25
CA MET A 14 -3.63 -9.50 11.21
C MET A 14 -2.13 -9.79 11.40
N THR A 15 -1.73 -11.01 11.05
CA THR A 15 -0.36 -11.53 11.18
C THR A 15 0.25 -11.81 9.79
N GLY A 16 1.30 -12.65 9.73
CA GLY A 16 1.87 -13.15 8.48
C GLY A 16 0.81 -13.70 7.54
N GLY A 17 0.97 -13.44 6.24
CA GLY A 17 -0.03 -13.70 5.20
C GLY A 17 -0.83 -12.46 4.79
N SER A 18 -0.89 -11.41 5.62
CA SER A 18 -1.56 -10.15 5.27
C SER A 18 -0.73 -9.20 4.39
N SER A 19 0.57 -9.47 4.23
CA SER A 19 1.47 -8.68 3.38
C SER A 19 0.95 -8.59 1.95
N GLY A 20 0.99 -7.38 1.37
CA GLY A 20 0.41 -7.06 0.06
C GLY A 20 -1.06 -6.66 0.11
N GLY A 21 -1.79 -6.93 1.18
CA GLY A 21 -3.20 -6.54 1.32
C GLY A 21 -3.41 -5.03 1.21
N GLY A 22 -4.34 -4.60 0.35
CA GLY A 22 -4.57 -3.19 0.02
C GLY A 22 -5.35 -2.42 1.10
N TRP A 23 -4.97 -1.16 1.32
CA TRP A 23 -5.66 -0.25 2.24
C TRP A 23 -6.43 0.79 1.43
N VAL A 24 -7.72 0.90 1.68
CA VAL A 24 -8.62 1.78 0.93
C VAL A 24 -9.11 2.92 1.81
N ALA A 25 -9.09 4.13 1.28
CA ALA A 25 -9.65 5.33 1.90
C ALA A 25 -10.40 6.16 0.85
N ALA A 26 -11.15 7.17 1.29
CA ALA A 26 -11.73 8.13 0.37
C ALA A 26 -10.61 8.91 -0.35
N GLY A 27 -10.65 8.90 -1.68
CA GLY A 27 -9.78 9.68 -2.54
C GLY A 27 -10.16 11.15 -2.57
N GLN A 28 -9.39 11.95 -3.32
CA GLN A 28 -9.66 13.39 -3.48
C GLN A 28 -11.02 13.68 -4.14
N ASP A 29 -11.54 12.72 -4.91
CA ASP A 29 -12.85 12.76 -5.56
C ASP A 29 -13.97 12.17 -4.68
N GLY A 30 -13.68 11.83 -3.42
CA GLY A 30 -14.61 11.18 -2.50
C GLY A 30 -14.88 9.70 -2.78
N LYS A 31 -14.27 9.12 -3.82
CA LYS A 31 -14.46 7.70 -4.17
C LYS A 31 -13.42 6.82 -3.47
N PRO A 32 -13.70 5.53 -3.25
CA PRO A 32 -12.70 4.62 -2.69
C PRO A 32 -11.44 4.55 -3.56
N ALA A 33 -10.28 4.75 -2.95
CA ALA A 33 -8.96 4.68 -3.60
C ALA A 33 -7.99 3.83 -2.77
N LEU A 34 -7.14 3.07 -3.46
CA LEU A 34 -6.04 2.35 -2.83
C LEU A 34 -4.95 3.35 -2.43
N VAL A 35 -4.63 3.42 -1.13
CA VAL A 35 -3.68 4.42 -0.59
C VAL A 35 -2.39 3.83 -0.03
N SER A 36 -2.36 2.51 0.20
CA SER A 36 -1.23 1.76 0.76
C SER A 36 -1.43 0.24 0.58
N ASN A 37 -0.38 -0.54 0.82
CA ASN A 37 -0.44 -1.99 0.99
C ASN A 37 0.28 -2.39 2.28
N THR A 38 -0.21 -3.41 2.98
CA THR A 38 0.47 -3.97 4.15
C THR A 38 1.88 -4.41 3.76
N SER A 39 2.89 -3.85 4.41
CA SER A 39 4.30 -4.20 4.15
C SER A 39 4.94 -4.85 5.36
N ILE A 40 4.84 -4.21 6.53
CA ILE A 40 5.57 -4.62 7.73
C ILE A 40 4.68 -4.53 8.98
N GLY A 41 4.92 -5.43 9.94
CA GLY A 41 4.31 -5.42 11.25
C GLY A 41 5.01 -6.40 12.18
N PRO A 42 4.71 -6.36 13.49
CA PRO A 42 5.23 -7.32 14.43
C PRO A 42 4.57 -8.69 14.21
N ILE A 43 5.30 -9.76 14.47
CA ILE A 43 4.79 -11.13 14.35
C ILE A 43 3.63 -11.38 15.34
N SER A 44 3.65 -10.70 16.48
CA SER A 44 2.65 -10.80 17.55
C SER A 44 1.36 -10.00 17.30
N ALA A 45 1.18 -9.40 16.12
CA ALA A 45 0.10 -8.45 15.82
C ALA A 45 0.12 -7.17 16.70
N GLY A 46 -0.80 -6.25 16.42
CA GLY A 46 -1.02 -4.98 17.14
C GLY A 46 -0.97 -3.75 16.24
N TRP A 47 -0.18 -3.81 15.17
CA TRP A 47 -0.14 -2.76 14.15
C TRP A 47 0.43 -3.28 12.83
N LEU A 48 0.05 -2.63 11.74
CA LEU A 48 0.67 -2.82 10.44
C LEU A 48 1.11 -1.47 9.89
N ALA A 49 2.15 -1.46 9.06
CA ALA A 49 2.59 -0.31 8.32
C ALA A 49 2.74 -0.63 6.82
N GLY A 50 2.44 0.36 6.00
CA GLY A 50 2.53 0.28 4.55
C GLY A 50 2.94 1.62 3.95
N PRO A 51 3.66 1.63 2.81
CA PRO A 51 4.11 2.85 2.18
C PRO A 51 2.92 3.62 1.61
N ARG A 52 2.94 4.95 1.74
CA ARG A 52 2.04 5.82 1.00
C ARG A 52 2.27 5.62 -0.49
N LEU A 53 1.20 5.33 -1.24
CA LEU A 53 1.28 5.27 -2.69
C LEU A 53 1.34 6.70 -3.27
N GLY A 54 2.54 7.07 -3.73
CA GLY A 54 2.86 8.35 -4.35
C GLY A 54 3.14 8.24 -5.85
N LYS A 55 3.84 9.24 -6.40
CA LYS A 55 4.13 9.32 -7.85
C LYS A 55 4.96 8.15 -8.35
N GLU A 56 5.88 7.68 -7.51
CA GLU A 56 6.77 6.55 -7.79
C GLU A 56 5.96 5.25 -7.94
N ALA A 57 5.03 5.01 -7.01
CA ALA A 57 4.14 3.86 -7.06
C ALA A 57 3.20 3.92 -8.28
N GLU A 58 2.69 5.11 -8.62
CA GLU A 58 1.88 5.33 -9.82
C GLU A 58 2.68 5.02 -11.10
N GLY A 59 3.94 5.44 -11.19
CA GLY A 59 4.82 5.15 -12.32
C GLY A 59 5.01 3.65 -12.54
N VAL A 60 5.27 2.91 -11.45
CA VAL A 60 5.39 1.44 -11.49
C VAL A 60 4.06 0.80 -11.89
N TYR A 61 2.94 1.23 -11.28
CA TYR A 61 1.62 0.72 -11.61
C TYR A 61 1.31 0.87 -13.11
N ARG A 62 1.50 2.07 -13.67
CA ARG A 62 1.28 2.35 -15.10
C ARG A 62 2.13 1.46 -15.99
N ALA A 63 3.43 1.35 -15.71
CA ALA A 63 4.35 0.54 -16.52
C ALA A 63 3.98 -0.96 -16.53
N VAL A 64 3.56 -1.50 -15.37
CA VAL A 64 3.11 -2.89 -15.26
C VAL A 64 1.76 -3.09 -15.95
N SER A 65 0.80 -2.20 -15.72
CA SER A 65 -0.52 -2.29 -16.35
C SER A 65 -0.44 -2.20 -17.87
N GLU A 66 0.34 -1.28 -18.42
CA GLU A 66 0.53 -1.15 -19.87
C GLU A 66 1.10 -2.44 -20.47
N LYS A 67 2.05 -3.07 -19.77
CA LYS A 67 2.70 -4.29 -20.25
C LYS A 67 1.81 -5.53 -20.17
N TYR A 68 0.97 -5.66 -19.15
CA TYR A 68 0.34 -6.93 -18.79
C TYR A 68 -1.19 -6.94 -18.74
N ALA A 69 -1.89 -5.80 -18.75
CA ALA A 69 -3.35 -5.78 -18.48
C ALA A 69 -4.23 -6.43 -19.57
N GLY A 70 -3.70 -6.70 -20.76
CA GLY A 70 -4.40 -7.36 -21.88
C GLY A 70 -3.84 -8.74 -22.25
N GLN A 71 -2.99 -9.32 -21.39
CA GLN A 71 -2.42 -10.66 -21.54
C GLN A 71 -3.14 -11.65 -20.61
#